data_AF-A0AAW5BRB2-F1
#
_entry.id   AF-A0AAW5BRB2-F1
#
_cell.length_a   1.000
_cell.length_b   1.000
_cell.length_c   1.000
_cell.angle_alpha   90.00
_cell.angle_beta   90.00
_cell.angle_gamma   90.00
#
_symmetry.space_group_name_H-M   'P 1'
#
loop_
_entity.id
_entity.type
_entity.pdbx_description
1 polymer ?
#
loop_
_entity_poly.entity_id
_entity_poly.type
_entity_poly.pdbx_seq_one_letter_code
_entity_poly.pdbx_strand_id
1 'polypeptide(L)' 'IAREYLEKLGFGNQPYLVFKHEDIDRHHLHIVTVNVDENGKRLNRDFLYRRSDRIRRELEQKYGLHPAERKNQ' A
#
# COMPACT_ATOMS: atom_id res chain seq x y z
N ILE A 1 4.18 -7.25 4.76
CA ILE A 1 3.85 -5.81 4.60
C ILE A 1 2.87 -5.57 3.46
N ALA A 2 3.20 -5.86 2.19
CA ALA A 2 2.32 -5.59 1.04
C ALA A 2 0.91 -6.21 1.15
N ARG A 3 0.81 -7.47 1.59
CA ARG A 3 -0.47 -8.14 1.83
C ARG A 3 -1.33 -7.41 2.89
N GLU A 4 -0.75 -7.12 4.06
CA GLU A 4 -1.46 -6.39 5.14
C GLU A 4 -1.89 -4.99 4.68
N TYR A 5 -1.06 -4.32 3.89
CA TYR A 5 -1.41 -3.04 3.27
C TYR A 5 -2.67 -3.14 2.41
N LEU A 6 -2.73 -4.13 1.50
CA LEU A 6 -3.89 -4.37 0.64
C LEU A 6 -5.14 -4.77 1.45
N GLU A 7 -5.00 -5.62 2.46
CA GLU A 7 -6.10 -6.01 3.36
C GLU A 7 -6.70 -4.78 4.06
N LYS A 8 -5.87 -3.93 4.68
CA LYS A 8 -6.33 -2.68 5.32
C LYS A 8 -6.92 -1.67 4.34
N LEU A 9 -6.42 -1.63 3.11
CA LEU A 9 -6.93 -0.74 2.05
C LEU A 9 -8.27 -1.22 1.46
N GLY A 10 -8.68 -2.45 1.74
CA GLY A 10 -9.91 -3.06 1.19
C GLY A 10 -9.71 -3.74 -0.17
N PHE A 11 -8.47 -4.07 -0.51
CA PHE A 11 -8.05 -4.74 -1.75
C PHE A 11 -7.54 -6.17 -1.48
N GLY A 12 -7.69 -6.69 -0.26
CA GLY A 12 -7.10 -7.98 0.14
C GLY A 12 -7.54 -9.20 -0.66
N ASN A 13 -8.73 -9.16 -1.25
CA ASN A 13 -9.27 -10.24 -2.10
C ASN A 13 -8.93 -10.06 -3.59
N GLN A 14 -8.25 -8.98 -3.96
CA GLN A 14 -7.90 -8.74 -5.35
C GLN A 14 -6.65 -9.52 -5.75
N PRO A 15 -6.53 -9.99 -7.00
CA PRO A 15 -5.25 -10.43 -7.51
C PRO A 15 -4.26 -9.25 -7.50
N TYR A 16 -3.00 -9.54 -7.16
CA TYR A 16 -1.95 -8.54 -7.13
C TYR A 16 -0.57 -9.11 -7.45
N LEU A 17 0.30 -8.25 -7.97
CA LEU A 17 1.72 -8.48 -8.13
C LEU A 17 2.49 -7.58 -7.16
N VAL A 18 3.49 -8.13 -6.48
CA VAL A 18 4.45 -7.37 -5.68
C VAL A 18 5.82 -7.53 -6.30
N PHE A 19 6.46 -6.40 -6.57
CA PHE A 19 7.82 -6.36 -7.08
C PHE A 19 8.73 -5.60 -6.10
N LYS A 20 9.89 -6.17 -5.76
CA LYS A 20 10.86 -5.57 -4.85
C LYS A 20 12.03 -5.02 -5.66
N HIS A 21 12.30 -3.74 -5.47
CA HIS A 21 13.50 -3.08 -5.97
C HIS A 21 14.60 -3.14 -4.92
N GLU A 22 15.77 -3.65 -5.33
CA GLU A 22 16.99 -3.77 -4.53
C GLU A 22 18.21 -3.16 -5.25
N ASP A 23 17.95 -2.44 -6.34
CA ASP A 23 18.96 -1.83 -7.21
C ASP A 23 19.60 -0.56 -6.62
N ILE A 24 19.05 -0.03 -5.51
CA ILE A 24 19.57 1.11 -4.75
C ILE A 24 19.42 0.85 -3.25
N ASP A 25 20.21 1.53 -2.42
CA ASP A 25 20.17 1.40 -0.94
C ASP A 25 18.77 1.55 -0.34
N ARG A 26 17.90 2.33 -1.00
CA ARG A 26 16.49 2.46 -0.64
C ARG A 26 15.66 1.37 -1.30
N HIS A 27 15.61 0.22 -0.64
CA HIS A 27 14.70 -0.86 -1.01
C HIS A 27 13.24 -0.39 -0.95
N HIS A 28 12.47 -0.66 -2.01
CA HIS A 28 11.05 -0.31 -2.07
C HIS A 28 10.25 -1.37 -2.81
N LEU A 29 8.94 -1.40 -2.53
CA LEU A 29 8.01 -2.34 -3.13
C LEU A 29 7.07 -1.61 -4.08
N HIS A 30 6.90 -2.14 -5.29
CA HIS A 30 5.79 -1.82 -6.17
C HIS A 30 4.67 -2.85 -5.97
N ILE A 31 3.46 -2.37 -5.75
CA ILE A 31 2.26 -3.21 -5.62
C ILE A 31 1.31 -2.83 -6.74
N VAL A 32 0.95 -3.80 -7.58
CA VAL A 32 -0.01 -3.63 -8.68
C VAL A 32 -1.19 -4.54 -8.42
N THR A 33 -2.41 -4.01 -8.45
CA THR A 33 -3.65 -4.75 -8.18
C THR A 33 -4.78 -4.19 -9.04
N VAL A 34 -5.87 -4.96 -9.18
CA VAL A 34 -7.07 -4.53 -9.90
C VAL A 34 -8.04 -3.80 -8.97
N ASN A 35 -8.85 -2.92 -9.54
CA ASN A 35 -9.79 -2.08 -8.79
C ASN A 35 -11.26 -2.46 -8.99
N VAL A 36 -11.51 -3.63 -9.56
CA VAL A 36 -12.84 -4.20 -9.83
C VAL A 36 -12.91 -5.59 -9.20
N ASP A 37 -14.04 -5.92 -8.59
CA ASP A 37 -14.26 -7.24 -7.99
C ASP A 37 -14.69 -8.29 -9.03
N GLU A 38 -14.89 -9.53 -8.56
CA GLU A 38 -15.35 -10.66 -9.37
C GLU A 38 -16.71 -10.46 -10.04
N ASN A 39 -17.53 -9.51 -9.56
CA ASN A 39 -18.83 -9.17 -10.13
C ASN A 39 -18.72 -8.00 -11.13
N GLY A 40 -17.50 -7.53 -11.43
CA GLY A 40 -17.26 -6.38 -12.30
C GLY A 40 -17.56 -5.02 -11.64
N LYS A 41 -17.78 -4.99 -10.31
CA LYS A 41 -18.06 -3.75 -9.59
C LYS A 41 -16.75 -3.10 -9.14
N ARG A 42 -16.63 -1.79 -9.38
CA ARG A 42 -15.48 -1.02 -8.90
C ARG A 42 -15.45 -0.97 -7.37
N LEU A 43 -14.28 -1.19 -6.79
CA LEU A 43 -14.04 -1.06 -5.36
C LEU A 43 -14.19 0.39 -4.88
N ASN A 44 -14.50 0.56 -3.60
CA ASN A 44 -14.61 1.87 -2.95
C ASN A 44 -13.25 2.61 -2.97
N ARG A 45 -13.25 3.82 -3.53
CA ARG A 45 -12.06 4.71 -3.60
C ARG A 45 -12.21 5.98 -2.77
N ASP A 46 -13.25 6.08 -1.95
CA ASP A 46 -13.49 7.24 -1.11
C ASP A 46 -12.33 7.41 -0.14
N PHE A 47 -11.77 8.61 -0.15
CA PHE A 47 -10.62 8.99 0.65
C PHE A 47 -9.43 8.03 0.52
N LEU A 48 -9.27 7.34 -0.62
CA LEU A 48 -8.25 6.30 -0.81
C LEU A 48 -6.85 6.79 -0.46
N TYR A 49 -6.50 8.01 -0.88
CA TYR A 49 -5.22 8.64 -0.54
C TYR A 49 -5.03 8.80 0.98
N ARG A 50 -6.06 9.32 1.69
CA ARG A 50 -5.99 9.51 3.15
C ARG A 50 -5.92 8.18 3.90
N ARG A 51 -6.69 7.19 3.45
CA ARG A 51 -6.67 5.83 4.02
C ARG A 51 -5.30 5.18 3.81
N SER A 52 -4.77 5.28 2.58
CA SER A 52 -3.43 4.84 2.22
C SER A 52 -2.35 5.48 3.09
N ASP A 53 -2.40 6.80 3.29
CA ASP A 53 -1.43 7.53 4.13
C ASP A 53 -1.49 7.06 5.59
N ARG A 54 -2.69 6.91 6.16
CA ARG A 54 -2.86 6.38 7.52
C ARG A 54 -2.29 4.96 7.65
N ILE A 55 -2.60 4.08 6.70
CA ILE A 55 -2.07 2.71 6.68
C ILE A 55 -0.55 2.73 6.54
N ARG A 56 0.01 3.59 5.69
CA ARG A 56 1.47 3.76 5.53
C ARG A 56 2.11 4.08 6.88
N ARG A 57 1.62 5.12 7.58
CA ARG A 57 2.13 5.53 8.90
C ARG A 57 2.05 4.40 9.93
N GLU A 58 0.95 3.67 9.98
CA GLU A 58 0.79 2.51 10.87
C GLU A 58 1.83 1.42 10.57
N LEU A 59 2.03 1.08 9.29
CA LEU A 59 2.99 0.05 8.88
C LEU A 59 4.43 0.51 9.08
N GLU A 60 4.74 1.79 8.85
CA GLU A 60 6.05 2.39 9.14
C GLU A 60 6.41 2.21 10.62
N GLN A 61 5.49 2.53 11.53
CA GLN A 61 5.69 2.34 12.97
C GLN A 61 5.80 0.86 13.36
N LYS A 62 4.88 0.02 12.89
CA LYS A 62 4.82 -1.42 13.23
C LYS A 62 6.07 -2.17 12.80
N TYR A 63 6.64 -1.83 11.65
CA TYR A 63 7.78 -2.53 11.05
C TYR A 63 9.11 -1.77 11.19
N GLY A 64 9.12 -0.62 11.87
CA GLY A 64 10.33 0.19 12.06
C GLY A 64 10.91 0.74 10.75
N LEU A 65 10.05 1.08 9.77
CA LEU A 65 10.49 1.60 8.47
C LEU A 65 10.79 3.10 8.55
N HIS A 66 11.61 3.57 7.60
CA HIS A 66 11.84 5.00 7.42
C HIS A 66 10.53 5.71 7.02
N PRO A 67 10.10 6.75 7.76
CA PRO A 67 8.92 7.52 7.40
C PRO A 67 9.08 8.18 6.03
N ALA A 68 8.08 8.04 5.16
CA ALA A 68 8.09 8.67 3.84
C ALA A 68 7.83 10.18 3.90
N GLU A 69 7.21 10.66 4.97
CA GLU A 69 6.98 12.08 5.18
C GLU A 69 8.29 12.83 5.40
N ARG A 70 8.56 13.81 4.53
CA ARG A 70 9.58 14.81 4.81
C ARG A 70 9.13 15.57 6.04
N LYS A 71 9.89 15.46 7.14
CA LYS A 71 9.85 16.50 8.17
C LYS A 71 10.26 17.79 7.46
N ASN A 72 9.36 18.78 7.41
CA ASN A 72 9.74 20.12 7.00
C ASN A 72 10.94 20.53 7.85
N GLN A 73 12.11 20.64 7.21
CA GLN A 73 13.28 21.31 7.78
C GLN A 73 13.08 22.81 7.68
#